data_AF-A0A3D1M610-F1
#
_entry.id   AF-A0A3D1M610-F1
#
_cell.length_a   1.000
_cell.length_b   1.000
_cell.length_c   1.000
_cell.angle_alpha   90.00
_cell.angle_beta   90.00
_cell.angle_gamma   90.00
#
_symmetry.space_group_name_H-M   'P 1'
#
loop_
_entity.id
_entity.type
_entity.pdbx_description
1 polymer ?
#
loop_
_entity_poly.entity_id
_entity_poly.type
_entity_poly.pdbx_seq_one_letter_code
_entity_poly.pdbx_strand_id
1 'polypeptide(L)' 'NGKLHHIVFHGGCPGNTLAVSKLLEGYDARSAVALLKGNPCGTRGTSCADQLAKGIEKALQSGTKD' A
#
# COMPACT_ATOMS: atom_id res chain seq x y z
N ASN A 1 11.64 11.03 -2.85
CA ASN A 1 12.69 9.99 -3.02
C ASN A 1 12.14 8.64 -3.50
N GLY A 2 10.86 8.54 -3.90
CA GLY A 2 10.26 7.25 -4.32
C GLY A 2 9.94 6.28 -3.17
N LYS A 3 10.12 6.69 -1.91
CA LYS A 3 9.88 5.85 -0.73
C LYS A 3 8.55 6.18 -0.06
N LEU A 4 7.96 5.18 0.57
CA LEU A 4 6.73 5.32 1.36
C LEU A 4 7.06 5.92 2.73
N HIS A 5 6.22 6.86 3.16
CA HIS A 5 6.33 7.49 4.46
C HIS A 5 4.93 7.75 5.02
N HIS A 6 4.77 7.60 6.34
CA HIS A 6 3.55 7.94 7.08
C HIS A 6 2.29 7.26 6.51
N ILE A 7 2.34 5.95 6.29
CA ILE A 7 1.20 5.19 5.77
C ILE A 7 0.08 5.13 6.82
N VAL A 8 -1.09 5.68 6.49
CA VAL A 8 -2.29 5.66 7.34
C VAL A 8 -3.42 4.88 6.65
N PHE A 9 -4.05 3.99 7.40
CA PHE A 9 -5.24 3.25 6.96
C PHE A 9 -6.50 3.82 7.64
N HIS A 10 -7.55 4.09 6.86
CA HIS A 10 -8.86 4.45 7.37
C HIS A 10 -9.76 3.20 7.41
N GLY A 11 -9.60 2.40 8.46
CA GLY A 11 -10.32 1.14 8.66
C GLY A 11 -9.48 -0.11 8.37
N GLY A 12 -10.12 -1.29 8.51
CA GLY A 12 -9.45 -2.59 8.48
C GLY A 12 -9.07 -3.08 9.88
N CYS A 13 -8.42 -4.25 9.94
CA CYS A 13 -7.96 -4.82 11.22
C CYS A 13 -6.83 -3.95 11.80
N PRO A 14 -6.97 -3.37 13.02
CA PRO A 14 -5.97 -2.46 13.58
C PRO A 14 -4.58 -3.08 13.70
N GLY A 15 -4.48 -4.34 14.16
CA GLY A 15 -3.19 -5.00 14.33
C GLY A 15 -2.42 -5.15 13.01
N ASN A 16 -3.08 -5.66 11.98
CA ASN A 16 -2.45 -5.88 10.68
C ASN A 16 -2.12 -4.55 9.97
N THR A 17 -3.05 -3.60 9.97
CA THR A 17 -2.85 -2.30 9.29
C THR A 17 -1.70 -1.51 9.92
N LEU A 18 -1.61 -1.48 11.27
CA LEU A 18 -0.47 -0.87 11.97
C LEU A 18 0.85 -1.60 11.67
N ALA A 19 0.85 -2.93 11.61
CA ALA A 19 2.05 -3.69 11.29
C ALA A 19 2.54 -3.41 9.86
N VAL A 20 1.64 -3.42 8.87
CA VAL A 20 1.97 -3.10 7.46
C VAL A 20 2.51 -1.68 7.33
N SER A 21 1.91 -0.69 8.00
CA SER A 21 2.43 0.69 8.00
C SER A 21 3.87 0.76 8.50
N LYS A 22 4.19 0.05 9.59
CA LYS A 22 5.54 0.02 10.16
C LYS A 22 6.54 -0.70 9.26
N LEU A 23 6.14 -1.84 8.67
CA LEU A 23 7.02 -2.66 7.84
C LEU A 23 7.43 -1.96 6.53
N LEU A 24 6.56 -1.11 6.00
CA LEU A 24 6.78 -0.44 4.72
C LEU A 24 7.30 0.99 4.86
N GLU A 25 7.55 1.47 6.06
CA GLU A 25 8.15 2.79 6.27
C GLU A 25 9.55 2.86 5.64
N GLY A 26 9.78 3.84 4.76
CA GLY A 26 11.02 3.99 4.00
C GLY A 26 11.22 2.98 2.87
N TYR A 27 10.24 2.10 2.61
CA TYR A 27 10.29 1.09 1.55
C TYR A 27 10.05 1.72 0.17
N ASP A 28 10.63 1.15 -0.88
CA ASP A 28 10.42 1.63 -2.26
C ASP A 28 8.97 1.43 -2.69
N ALA A 29 8.35 2.50 -3.19
CA ALA A 29 6.93 2.51 -3.53
C ALA A 29 6.60 1.56 -4.69
N ARG A 30 7.46 1.46 -5.70
CA ARG A 30 7.23 0.57 -6.86
C ARG A 30 7.40 -0.89 -6.46
N SER A 31 8.42 -1.20 -5.65
CA SER A 31 8.60 -2.53 -5.08
C SER A 31 7.44 -2.93 -4.17
N ALA A 32 6.88 -2.00 -3.37
CA ALA A 32 5.68 -2.27 -2.57
C ALA A 32 4.48 -2.65 -3.44
N VAL A 33 4.25 -1.93 -4.55
CA VAL A 33 3.17 -2.28 -5.49
C VAL A 33 3.38 -3.68 -6.06
N ALA A 34 4.58 -3.97 -6.54
CA ALA A 34 4.91 -5.28 -7.13
C ALA A 34 4.72 -6.44 -6.13
N LEU A 35 5.05 -6.21 -4.85
CA LEU A 35 4.93 -7.21 -3.80
C LEU A 35 3.48 -7.46 -3.36
N LEU A 36 2.65 -6.42 -3.29
CA LEU A 36 1.37 -6.44 -2.57
C LEU A 36 0.14 -6.51 -3.48
N LYS A 37 0.25 -6.04 -4.73
CA LYS A 37 -0.89 -5.97 -5.67
C LYS A 37 -1.37 -7.36 -6.03
N GLY A 38 -2.69 -7.55 -6.05
CA GLY A 38 -3.30 -8.83 -6.41
C GLY A 38 -3.27 -9.88 -5.30
N ASN A 39 -3.07 -9.48 -4.04
CA ASN A 39 -3.17 -10.36 -2.87
C ASN A 39 -4.58 -10.28 -2.23
N PRO A 40 -5.56 -11.14 -2.58
CA PRO A 40 -6.92 -11.07 -2.04
C PRO A 40 -7.06 -11.71 -0.65
N CYS A 41 -8.05 -11.26 0.13
CA CYS A 41 -8.44 -11.89 1.38
C CYS A 41 -9.66 -12.80 1.16
N GLY A 42 -9.41 -14.11 1.06
CA GLY A 42 -10.46 -15.10 0.78
C GLY A 42 -11.18 -14.79 -0.54
N THR A 43 -12.52 -14.83 -0.54
CA THR A 43 -13.36 -14.56 -1.72
C THR A 43 -13.64 -13.08 -1.97
N ARG A 44 -13.05 -12.15 -1.20
CA ARG A 44 -13.35 -10.71 -1.29
C ARG A 44 -12.79 -10.02 -2.53
N GLY A 45 -11.94 -10.69 -3.31
CA GLY A 45 -11.29 -10.13 -4.51
C GLY A 45 -10.28 -9.00 -4.24
N THR A 46 -10.02 -8.67 -2.97
CA THR A 46 -9.04 -7.66 -2.54
C THR A 46 -8.64 -7.87 -1.08
N SER A 47 -7.64 -7.14 -0.59
CA SER A 47 -7.19 -7.09 0.80
C SER A 47 -6.64 -5.70 1.16
N CYS A 48 -6.32 -5.47 2.44
CA CYS A 48 -5.63 -4.24 2.84
C CYS A 48 -4.28 -4.04 2.11
N ALA A 49 -3.55 -5.13 1.83
CA ALA A 49 -2.29 -5.08 1.09
C ALA A 49 -2.52 -4.70 -0.39
N ASP A 50 -3.50 -5.32 -1.04
CA ASP A 50 -3.86 -5.03 -2.43
C ASP A 50 -4.44 -3.61 -2.58
N GLN A 51 -5.26 -3.15 -1.63
CA GLN A 51 -5.78 -1.78 -1.59
C GLN A 51 -4.67 -0.75 -1.41
N LEU A 52 -3.70 -1.02 -0.52
CA LEU A 52 -2.53 -0.16 -0.37
C LEU A 52 -1.74 -0.08 -1.68
N ALA A 53 -1.48 -1.21 -2.32
CA ALA A 53 -0.77 -1.26 -3.60
C ALA A 53 -1.48 -0.44 -4.69
N LYS A 54 -2.80 -0.57 -4.81
CA LYS A 54 -3.61 0.23 -5.73
C LYS A 54 -3.56 1.73 -5.40
N GLY A 55 -3.55 2.10 -4.12
CA GLY A 55 -3.40 3.48 -3.67
C GLY A 55 -2.04 4.08 -4.05
N ILE A 56 -0.96 3.35 -3.80
CA ILE A 56 0.41 3.75 -4.15
C ILE A 56 0.55 3.90 -5.67
N GLU A 57 0.06 2.93 -6.44
CA GLU A 57 0.12 2.97 -7.91
C GLU A 57 -0.59 4.22 -8.47
N LYS A 58 -1.77 4.56 -7.95
CA LYS A 58 -2.48 5.80 -8.31
C LYS A 58 -1.68 7.05 -7.96
N ALA A 59 -1.08 7.09 -6.77
CA ALA A 59 -0.25 8.23 -6.35
C ALA A 59 0.97 8.41 -7.26
N LEU A 60 1.63 7.32 -7.65
CA LEU A 60 2.77 7.34 -8.57
C LEU A 60 2.39 7.81 -9.98
N GLN A 61 1.19 7.47 -10.47
CA GLN A 61 0.67 7.97 -11.75
C GLN A 61 0.33 9.46 -11.68
N SER A 62 -0.18 9.91 -10.53
CA SER A 62 -0.57 11.31 -10.29
C SER A 62 0.62 12.25 -10.11
N GLY A 63 1.79 11.72 -9.77
CA GLY A 63 3.06 12.46 -9.59
C GLY A 63 3.74 12.93 -10.88
N THR A 64 3.04 12.95 -12.02
CA THR A 64 3.52 13.54 -13.29
C THR A 64 2.91 14.93 -13.52
N LYS A 65 2.82 15.74 -12.46
CA LYS A 65 2.55 17.18 -12.58
C LYS A 65 3.57 17.94 -11.74
N ASP A 66 4.44 18.60 -12.50
CA ASP A 66 5.41 19.65 -12.16
C ASP A 66 6.66 19.24 -11.36
#